data_AF-A0A1C1YZC7-F1
#
_entry.id   AF-A0A1C1YZC7-F1
#
_cell.length_a   1.000
_cell.length_b   1.000
_cell.length_c   1.000
_cell.angle_alpha   90.00
_cell.angle_beta   90.00
_cell.angle_gamma   90.00
#
_symmetry.space_group_name_H-M   'P 1'
#
loop_
_entity.id
_entity.type
_entity.pdbx_description
1 polymer ?
#
loop_
_entity_poly.entity_id
_entity_poly.type
_entity_poly.pdbx_seq_one_letter_code
_entity_poly.pdbx_strand_id
1 'polypeptide(L)'
;MAGILDSIRNLFGGGGSTPPQAANEPDSYKDCLIFAEPMPEGGQWRLAGRIVKGEGEAKREQTFIRADIFSNRDEAEAATLRKGRQLIDEQGAELFR
;
A
#
# COMPACT_ATOMS: atom_id res chain seq x y z
N MET A 1 -16.49 -5.68 41.26
CA MET A 1 -15.15 -5.32 40.74
C MET A 1 -14.97 -6.07 39.44
N ALA A 2 -15.39 -5.43 38.35
CA ALA A 2 -15.63 -6.07 37.06
C ALA A 2 -14.38 -6.04 36.16
N GLY A 3 -14.04 -7.19 35.60
CA GLY A 3 -13.61 -7.36 34.21
C GLY A 3 -12.27 -6.78 33.77
N ILE A 4 -11.19 -7.55 33.92
CA ILE A 4 -9.90 -7.40 33.22
C ILE A 4 -9.95 -8.02 31.79
N LEU A 5 -11.11 -7.97 31.12
CA LEU A 5 -11.35 -8.67 29.84
C LEU A 5 -11.91 -7.76 28.74
N ASP A 6 -11.69 -6.44 28.83
CA ASP A 6 -12.15 -5.46 27.84
C ASP A 6 -11.12 -5.17 26.72
N SER A 7 -9.90 -5.71 26.80
CA SER A 7 -8.82 -5.40 25.83
C SER A 7 -8.78 -6.27 24.57
N ILE A 8 -9.74 -7.19 24.37
CA ILE A 8 -9.64 -8.21 23.31
C ILE A 8 -10.81 -8.19 22.31
N ARG A 9 -11.88 -7.43 22.53
CA ARG A 9 -13.15 -7.73 21.85
C ARG A 9 -13.81 -6.67 20.98
N ASN A 10 -13.16 -5.57 20.63
CA ASN A 10 -13.65 -4.60 19.62
C ASN A 10 -12.53 -3.53 19.49
N LEU A 11 -11.96 -3.10 18.38
CA LEU A 11 -12.43 -2.94 17.01
C LEU A 11 -11.20 -2.81 16.10
N PHE A 12 -10.88 -3.81 15.28
CA PHE A 12 -10.45 -3.57 13.90
C PHE A 12 -10.65 -4.90 13.17
N GLY A 13 -11.93 -5.19 12.95
CA GLY A 13 -12.34 -6.18 11.98
C GLY A 13 -11.78 -5.77 10.62
N GLY A 14 -10.82 -6.54 10.12
CA GLY A 14 -10.39 -6.58 8.73
C GLY A 14 -10.87 -7.86 8.05
N GLY A 15 -12.04 -8.37 8.45
CA GLY A 15 -12.75 -9.44 7.77
C GLY A 15 -13.60 -8.84 6.67
N GLY A 16 -12.94 -8.39 5.61
CA GLY A 16 -13.54 -7.74 4.47
C GLY A 16 -12.42 -7.29 3.57
N SER A 17 -12.35 -7.88 2.39
CA SER A 17 -11.55 -7.40 1.27
C SER A 17 -12.05 -6.03 0.82
N THR A 18 -12.01 -5.04 1.69
CA THR A 18 -12.00 -3.65 1.32
C THR A 18 -10.52 -3.39 1.03
N PRO A 19 -10.10 -3.17 -0.23
CA PRO A 19 -8.76 -2.67 -0.45
C PRO A 19 -8.62 -1.43 0.45
N PRO A 20 -7.44 -1.21 1.06
CA PRO A 20 -7.16 0.06 1.72
C PRO A 20 -7.67 1.12 0.77
N GLN A 21 -8.55 2.00 1.26
CA GLN A 21 -9.12 3.05 0.45
C GLN A 21 -7.94 3.92 0.02
N ALA A 22 -7.33 3.56 -1.11
CA ALA A 22 -6.35 4.34 -1.79
C ALA A 22 -7.07 5.66 -1.98
N ALA A 23 -6.55 6.72 -1.35
CA ALA A 23 -7.18 8.02 -1.49
C ALA A 23 -7.16 8.49 -2.95
N ASN A 24 -6.39 7.81 -3.81
CA ASN A 24 -6.34 7.98 -5.24
C ASN A 24 -6.64 6.67 -5.98
N GLU A 25 -7.15 6.81 -7.20
CA GLU A 25 -7.29 5.70 -8.14
C GLU A 25 -5.92 5.02 -8.39
N PRO A 26 -5.88 3.68 -8.46
CA PRO A 26 -4.64 2.97 -8.75
C PRO A 26 -4.11 3.32 -10.14
N ASP A 27 -2.81 3.56 -10.24
CA ASP A 27 -2.15 3.86 -11.51
C ASP A 27 -1.88 2.57 -12.27
N SER A 28 -2.43 2.46 -13.48
CA SER A 28 -2.25 1.28 -14.34
C SER A 28 -0.97 1.42 -15.16
N TYR A 29 -0.01 0.51 -14.98
CA TYR A 29 1.28 0.53 -15.66
C TYR A 29 1.77 -0.88 -16.01
N LYS A 30 2.01 -1.15 -17.31
CA LYS A 30 2.57 -2.42 -17.83
C LYS A 30 1.93 -3.69 -17.22
N ASP A 31 0.61 -3.81 -17.37
CA ASP A 31 -0.19 -4.93 -16.84
C ASP A 31 -0.18 -5.07 -15.30
N CYS A 32 0.27 -4.03 -14.61
CA CYS A 32 0.27 -3.93 -13.15
C CYS A 32 -0.57 -2.72 -12.71
N LEU A 33 -1.11 -2.80 -11.51
CA LEU A 33 -1.80 -1.73 -10.80
C LEU A 33 -0.93 -1.27 -9.64
N ILE A 34 -0.67 0.03 -9.56
CA ILE A 34 0.15 0.63 -8.51
C ILE A 34 -0.80 1.40 -7.59
N PHE A 35 -0.84 0.99 -6.33
CA PHE A 35 -1.60 1.62 -5.27
C PHE A 35 -0.64 2.49 -4.46
N ALA A 36 -0.89 3.80 -4.46
CA ALA A 36 -0.22 4.71 -3.56
C ALA A 36 -0.87 4.63 -2.18
N GLU A 37 -0.13 4.08 -1.22
CA GLU A 37 -0.60 3.87 0.15
C GLU A 37 0.43 4.45 1.14
N PRO A 38 0.74 5.78 1.12
CA PRO A 38 1.72 6.35 2.02
C PRO A 38 1.31 6.16 3.48
N MET A 39 2.28 5.83 4.33
CA MET A 39 2.03 5.53 5.74
C MET A 39 2.24 6.78 6.59
N PRO A 40 1.26 7.19 7.42
CA PRO A 40 1.45 8.31 8.34
C PRO A 40 2.45 7.94 9.44
N GLU A 41 3.45 8.80 9.66
CA GLU A 41 4.46 8.64 10.71
C GLU A 41 4.81 10.01 11.31
N GLY A 42 4.48 10.23 12.58
CA GLY A 42 4.91 11.43 13.31
C GLY A 42 4.43 12.78 12.75
N GLY A 43 3.32 12.78 11.99
CA GLY A 43 2.83 13.98 11.29
C GLY A 43 3.41 14.16 9.88
N GLN A 44 4.21 13.19 9.42
CA GLN A 44 4.72 13.10 8.05
C GLN A 44 4.18 11.83 7.38
N TRP A 45 4.52 11.65 6.11
CA TRP A 45 4.06 10.54 5.27
C TRP A 45 5.25 9.78 4.73
N ARG A 46 5.43 8.54 5.18
CA ARG A 46 6.43 7.63 4.62
C ARG A 46 5.96 7.12 3.26
N LEU A 47 6.87 7.09 2.30
CA LEU A 47 6.62 6.51 0.98
C LEU A 47 6.42 5.00 1.11
N ALA A 48 5.19 4.60 0.84
CA ALA A 48 4.76 3.22 0.83
C ALA A 48 3.70 3.04 -0.25
N GLY A 49 3.67 1.86 -0.85
CA GLY A 49 2.69 1.49 -1.85
C GLY A 49 2.69 0.00 -2.11
N ARG A 50 1.78 -0.41 -2.99
CA ARG A 50 1.59 -1.80 -3.38
C ARG A 50 1.43 -1.91 -4.87
N ILE A 51 2.08 -2.90 -5.47
CA ILE A 51 1.96 -3.24 -6.87
C ILE A 51 1.19 -4.54 -6.96
N VAL A 52 0.18 -4.59 -7.81
CA VAL A 52 -0.65 -5.76 -8.05
C VAL A 52 -0.54 -6.13 -9.52
N LYS A 53 -0.35 -7.42 -9.82
CA LYS A 53 -0.33 -7.93 -11.19
C LYS A 53 -1.26 -9.12 -11.33
N GLY A 54 -2.03 -9.13 -12.42
CA GLY A 54 -2.99 -10.18 -12.72
C GLY A 54 -4.32 -10.05 -11.96
N GLU A 55 -5.20 -11.01 -12.19
CA GLU A 55 -6.57 -11.03 -11.68
C GLU A 55 -6.95 -12.44 -11.18
N GLY A 56 -7.92 -12.53 -10.28
CA GLY A 56 -8.42 -13.82 -9.76
C GLY A 56 -7.37 -14.61 -8.98
N GLU A 57 -7.26 -15.91 -9.28
CA GLU A 57 -6.34 -16.84 -8.60
C GLU A 57 -4.86 -16.61 -8.95
N ALA A 58 -4.57 -15.91 -10.05
CA ALA A 58 -3.21 -15.57 -10.46
C ALA A 58 -2.74 -14.18 -9.98
N LYS A 59 -3.54 -13.51 -9.13
CA LYS A 59 -3.23 -12.20 -8.58
C LYS A 59 -1.98 -12.27 -7.72
N ARG A 60 -0.97 -11.47 -8.06
CA ARG A 60 0.24 -11.29 -7.25
C ARG A 60 0.29 -9.87 -6.73
N GLU A 61 0.62 -9.72 -5.47
CA GLU A 61 0.73 -8.42 -4.82
C GLU A 61 2.10 -8.30 -4.18
N GLN A 62 2.73 -7.15 -4.37
CA GLN A 62 4.01 -6.82 -3.75
C GLN A 62 3.93 -5.43 -3.13
N THR A 63 4.11 -5.36 -1.82
CA THR A 63 4.21 -4.10 -1.10
C THR A 63 5.66 -3.61 -1.09
N PHE A 64 5.84 -2.30 -1.11
CA PHE A 64 7.14 -1.68 -0.96
C PHE A 64 7.03 -0.48 -0.02
N ILE A 65 8.01 -0.37 0.86
CA ILE A 65 8.11 0.70 1.86
C ILE A 65 9.53 1.24 1.78
N ARG A 66 9.64 2.56 1.80
CA ARG A 66 10.91 3.28 1.68
C ARG A 66 11.16 4.10 2.95
N ALA A 67 12.43 4.38 3.23
CA ALA A 67 12.80 5.27 4.33
C ALA A 67 12.53 6.76 4.03
N ASP A 68 12.19 7.08 2.79
CA ASP A 68 11.84 8.42 2.34
C ASP A 68 10.53 8.88 3.03
N ILE A 69 10.58 10.06 3.67
CA ILE A 69 9.46 10.66 4.40
C ILE A 69 9.16 12.04 3.78
N PHE A 70 7.87 12.32 3.59
CA PHE A 70 7.34 13.53 2.96
C PHE A 70 6.47 14.30 3.95
N SER A 71 6.51 15.63 3.86
CA SER A 71 5.65 16.47 4.72
C SER A 71 4.23 16.60 4.16
N ASN A 72 4.05 16.37 2.86
CA ASN A 72 2.75 16.39 2.18
C ASN A 72 2.39 14.98 1.69
N ARG A 73 1.13 14.61 1.89
CA ARG A 73 0.54 13.37 1.40
C ARG A 73 0.59 13.27 -0.13
N ASP A 74 0.17 14.31 -0.84
CA ASP A 74 0.08 14.28 -2.31
C ASP A 74 1.47 14.06 -2.95
N GLU A 75 2.50 14.65 -2.34
CA GLU A 75 3.89 14.48 -2.75
C GLU A 75 4.37 13.04 -2.50
N ALA A 76 4.03 12.48 -1.33
CA ALA A 76 4.31 11.09 -1.00
C ALA A 76 3.64 10.14 -1.99
N GLU A 77 2.39 10.40 -2.36
CA GLU A 77 1.63 9.60 -3.33
C GLU A 77 2.26 9.66 -4.72
N ALA A 78 2.57 10.86 -5.22
CA ALA A 78 3.24 11.04 -6.51
C ALA A 78 4.61 10.35 -6.54
N ALA A 79 5.38 10.42 -5.44
CA ALA A 79 6.65 9.75 -5.28
C ALA A 79 6.49 8.21 -5.24
N THR A 80 5.50 7.71 -4.52
CA THR A 80 5.15 6.29 -4.48
C THR A 80 4.81 5.76 -5.88
N LEU A 81 3.94 6.44 -6.63
CA LEU A 81 3.55 6.01 -7.98
C LEU A 81 4.77 5.97 -8.91
N ARG A 82 5.61 7.01 -8.88
CA ARG A 82 6.86 7.05 -9.66
C ARG A 82 7.79 5.89 -9.28
N LYS A 83 7.94 5.62 -7.99
CA LYS A 83 8.78 4.50 -7.52
C LYS A 83 8.20 3.15 -7.92
N GLY A 84 6.88 2.99 -7.85
CA GLY A 84 6.19 1.78 -8.31
C GLY A 84 6.46 1.48 -9.78
N ARG A 85 6.35 2.50 -10.65
CA ARG A 85 6.68 2.38 -12.08
C ARG A 85 8.14 1.99 -12.29
N GLN A 86 9.06 2.63 -11.58
CA GLN A 86 10.48 2.30 -11.63
C GLN A 86 10.76 0.85 -11.19
N LEU A 87 10.13 0.37 -10.12
CA LEU A 87 10.28 -1.01 -9.66
C LEU A 87 9.77 -2.01 -10.70
N ILE A 88 8.65 -1.71 -11.37
CA ILE A 88 8.13 -2.52 -12.48
C ILE A 88 9.11 -2.51 -13.66
N ASP A 89 9.74 -1.38 -13.96
CA ASP A 89 10.72 -1.28 -15.04
C ASP A 89 12.03 -2.01 -14.75
N GLU A 90 12.51 -1.94 -13.51
CA GLU A 90 13.78 -2.52 -13.07
C GLU A 90 13.68 -4.03 -12.80
N GLN A 91 12.61 -4.47 -12.15
CA GLN A 91 12.46 -5.86 -11.67
C GLN A 91 11.40 -6.64 -12.46
N GLY A 92 10.41 -5.96 -13.04
CA GLY A 92 9.38 -6.57 -13.87
C GLY A 92 8.68 -7.76 -13.20
N ALA A 93 8.89 -8.94 -13.75
CA ALA A 93 8.29 -10.18 -13.23
C ALA A 93 8.97 -10.71 -11.95
N GLU A 94 10.21 -10.31 -11.66
CA GLU A 94 10.92 -10.73 -10.44
C GLU A 94 10.38 -10.05 -9.19
N LEU A 95 9.64 -8.95 -9.37
CA LEU A 95 8.98 -8.21 -8.30
C LEU A 95 7.94 -9.04 -7.52
N PHE A 96 7.47 -10.14 -8.10
CA PHE A 96 6.44 -11.02 -7.53
C PHE A 96 6.91 -12.46 -7.34
N ARG A 97 8.22 -12.67 -7.13
CA ARG A 97 8.79 -13.98 -6.79
C ARG A 97 8.92 -14.17 -5.29
#